data_AF-A0A4Q2Y0V6-F1
#
_entry.id   AF-A0A4Q2Y0V6-F1
#
_cell.length_a   1.000
_cell.length_b   1.000
_cell.length_c   1.000
_cell.angle_alpha   90.00
_cell.angle_beta   90.00
_cell.angle_gamma   90.00
#
_symmetry.space_group_name_H-M   'P 1'
#
loop_
_entity.id
_entity.type
_entity.pdbx_description
1 polymer ?
#
loop_
_entity_poly.entity_id
_entity_poly.type
_entity_poly.pdbx_seq_one_letter_code
_entity_poly.pdbx_strand_id
1 'polypeptide(L)'
;MVSAIVCTESTPLERVATVTPFDTAVEPHKMPLAVGEQYPLRTLLQVMLIESCNDAARCVARTCAGSEDRFAEWMTKRAFQLGMKNSQFRNASGLPAEGQYSTARDMSRAARAALYNPTIRGIVGQGELTVTRPDGRLKKLQSTNYLLRRSSSFHLPICTGMKTGFTNAAGKCLISSATYRGRSVICIMLGSSSKVIWKESRNLLNWSLGLTPPPKSSG
;
A
#
# COMPACT_ATOMS: atom_id res chain seq x y z
N MET A 1 -0.28 -0.05 4.12
CA MET A 1 -0.58 -1.45 4.53
C MET A 1 -1.40 -1.48 5.79
N VAL A 2 -0.93 -0.90 6.90
CA VAL A 2 -1.68 -0.86 8.17
C VAL A 2 -3.06 -0.21 8.00
N SER A 3 -3.18 0.87 7.22
CA SER A 3 -4.46 1.51 6.88
C SER A 3 -5.48 0.53 6.29
N ALA A 4 -5.02 -0.35 5.39
CA ALA A 4 -5.90 -1.34 4.77
C ALA A 4 -6.38 -2.40 5.77
N ILE A 5 -5.47 -2.88 6.64
CA ILE A 5 -5.81 -3.83 7.70
C ILE A 5 -6.89 -3.22 8.61
N VAL A 6 -6.62 -2.03 9.16
CA VAL A 6 -7.55 -1.33 10.04
C VAL A 6 -8.91 -1.13 9.37
N CYS A 7 -8.93 -0.58 8.14
CA CYS A 7 -10.17 -0.38 7.39
C CYS A 7 -11.00 -1.67 7.25
N THR A 8 -10.36 -2.77 6.82
CA THR A 8 -11.06 -4.05 6.64
C THR A 8 -11.54 -4.70 7.93
N GLU A 9 -10.95 -4.35 9.08
CA GLU A 9 -11.31 -4.90 10.39
C GLU A 9 -12.33 -4.02 11.13
N SER A 10 -12.35 -2.71 10.86
CA SER A 10 -13.17 -1.75 11.62
C SER A 10 -14.50 -1.40 10.97
N THR A 11 -14.64 -1.57 9.65
CA THR A 11 -15.77 -1.00 8.92
C THR A 11 -16.16 -1.85 7.70
N PRO A 12 -17.46 -2.12 7.48
CA PRO A 12 -17.92 -2.80 6.26
C PRO A 12 -17.49 -2.04 5.00
N LEU A 13 -16.98 -2.76 4.00
CA LEU A 13 -16.45 -2.15 2.79
C LEU A 13 -17.54 -1.60 1.85
N GLU A 14 -18.78 -1.97 2.11
CA GLU A 14 -19.99 -1.49 1.45
C GLU A 14 -20.45 -0.15 2.02
N ARG A 15 -19.90 0.28 3.17
CA ARG A 15 -20.20 1.61 3.72
C ARG A 15 -19.81 2.68 2.71
N VAL A 16 -20.77 3.55 2.42
CA VAL A 16 -20.58 4.69 1.52
C VAL A 16 -19.83 5.80 2.26
N ALA A 17 -18.76 6.26 1.64
CA ALA A 17 -17.97 7.41 2.05
C ALA A 17 -18.34 8.61 1.17
N THR A 18 -18.70 9.72 1.79
CA THR A 18 -18.89 11.01 1.09
C THR A 18 -17.59 11.81 1.16
N VAL A 19 -17.05 12.21 0.03
CA VAL A 19 -15.82 13.00 -0.07
C VAL A 19 -16.05 14.41 0.48
N THR A 20 -15.13 14.89 1.30
CA THR A 20 -15.17 16.20 1.96
C THR A 20 -14.01 17.09 1.51
N PRO A 21 -14.06 18.42 1.75
CA PRO A 21 -12.95 19.32 1.44
C PRO A 21 -11.63 18.91 2.13
N PHE A 22 -11.72 18.32 3.33
CA PHE A 22 -10.54 17.81 4.04
C PHE A 22 -9.82 16.73 3.23
N ASP A 23 -10.55 15.79 2.63
CA ASP A 23 -9.93 14.66 1.91
C ASP A 23 -9.17 15.13 0.66
N THR A 24 -9.70 16.14 -0.03
CA THR A 24 -9.12 16.67 -1.27
C THR A 24 -7.94 17.61 -1.03
N ALA A 25 -7.88 18.26 0.14
CA ALA A 25 -6.82 19.19 0.56
C ALA A 25 -5.55 18.47 1.07
N VAL A 26 -5.03 17.50 0.30
CA VAL A 26 -3.82 16.71 0.60
C VAL A 26 -2.73 16.91 -0.45
N GLU A 27 -1.49 16.55 -0.14
CA GLU A 27 -0.37 16.55 -1.09
C GLU A 27 -0.57 15.59 -2.30
N PRO A 28 0.13 15.79 -3.43
CA PRO A 28 -0.01 15.04 -4.69
C PRO A 28 0.15 13.50 -4.64
N HIS A 29 -0.18 12.83 -5.74
CA HIS A 29 -0.65 11.43 -5.89
C HIS A 29 -2.10 11.25 -5.44
N LYS A 30 -3.04 11.50 -6.37
CA LYS A 30 -4.48 11.53 -6.13
C LYS A 30 -5.25 10.89 -7.29
N MET A 31 -6.45 10.41 -6.99
CA MET A 31 -7.48 10.20 -8.01
C MET A 31 -8.49 11.32 -7.79
N PRO A 32 -8.31 12.50 -8.42
CA PRO A 32 -8.88 13.79 -7.97
C PRO A 32 -10.37 13.69 -7.64
N LEU A 33 -10.64 13.36 -6.37
CA LEU A 33 -11.97 13.17 -5.84
C LEU A 33 -12.63 14.55 -5.75
N ALA A 34 -13.89 14.64 -6.14
CA ALA A 34 -14.67 15.87 -6.01
C ALA A 34 -15.49 15.83 -4.71
N VAL A 35 -15.58 16.98 -4.04
CA VAL A 35 -16.38 17.12 -2.81
C VAL A 35 -17.83 16.75 -3.11
N GLY A 36 -18.43 15.94 -2.24
CA GLY A 36 -19.79 15.42 -2.41
C GLY A 36 -19.87 14.12 -3.21
N GLU A 37 -18.82 13.69 -3.91
CA GLU A 37 -18.79 12.36 -4.52
C GLU A 37 -18.93 11.27 -3.44
N GLN A 38 -19.65 10.20 -3.80
CA GLN A 38 -19.91 9.08 -2.91
C GLN A 38 -19.30 7.80 -3.49
N TYR A 39 -18.53 7.09 -2.67
CA TYR A 39 -17.89 5.85 -3.05
C TYR A 39 -18.05 4.81 -1.94
N PRO A 40 -18.28 3.53 -2.26
CA PRO A 40 -18.11 2.49 -1.25
C PRO A 40 -16.64 2.44 -0.81
N LEU A 41 -16.39 2.17 0.47
CA LEU A 41 -15.04 2.04 1.03
C LEU A 41 -14.16 1.07 0.24
N ARG A 42 -14.76 0.01 -0.32
CA ARG A 42 -14.08 -0.94 -1.22
C ARG A 42 -13.35 -0.23 -2.36
N THR A 43 -14.01 0.70 -3.04
CA THR A 43 -13.45 1.44 -4.18
C THR A 43 -12.31 2.33 -3.72
N LEU A 44 -12.49 3.10 -2.64
CA LEU A 44 -11.45 3.98 -2.12
C LEU A 44 -10.22 3.19 -1.62
N LEU A 45 -10.45 2.04 -0.97
CA LEU A 45 -9.41 1.11 -0.56
C LEU A 45 -8.61 0.58 -1.76
N GLN A 46 -9.29 0.21 -2.84
CA GLN A 46 -8.65 -0.21 -4.09
C GLN A 46 -7.77 0.90 -4.69
N VAL A 47 -8.32 2.10 -4.82
CA VAL A 47 -7.64 3.29 -5.36
C VAL A 47 -6.39 3.62 -4.54
N MET A 48 -6.51 3.66 -3.20
CA MET A 48 -5.40 3.88 -2.28
C MET A 48 -4.32 2.79 -2.41
N LEU A 49 -4.70 1.53 -2.56
CA LEU A 49 -3.73 0.42 -2.59
C LEU A 49 -3.02 0.27 -3.93
N ILE A 50 -3.69 0.55 -5.04
CA ILE A 50 -3.14 0.38 -6.39
C ILE A 50 -2.31 1.61 -6.78
N GLU A 51 -2.90 2.80 -6.75
CA GLU A 51 -2.23 4.01 -7.23
C GLU A 51 -1.68 4.91 -6.11
N SER A 52 -1.81 4.49 -4.85
CA SER A 52 -1.31 5.25 -3.69
C SER A 52 -1.99 6.61 -3.51
N CYS A 53 -3.25 6.75 -3.93
CA CYS A 53 -3.94 8.03 -3.88
C CYS A 53 -4.19 8.48 -2.44
N ASN A 54 -3.64 9.64 -2.08
CA ASN A 54 -3.69 10.19 -0.72
C ASN A 54 -5.08 10.70 -0.34
N ASP A 55 -5.83 11.23 -1.30
CA ASP A 55 -7.21 11.68 -1.11
C ASP A 55 -8.14 10.51 -0.75
N ALA A 56 -7.99 9.38 -1.45
CA ALA A 56 -8.66 8.14 -1.08
C ALA A 56 -8.26 7.65 0.31
N ALA A 57 -6.97 7.74 0.69
CA ALA A 57 -6.50 7.33 2.01
C ALA A 57 -7.14 8.14 3.15
N ARG A 58 -7.22 9.47 3.00
CA ARG A 58 -7.86 10.36 3.99
C ARG A 58 -9.36 10.09 4.09
N CYS A 59 -10.03 9.93 2.96
CA CYS A 59 -11.46 9.63 2.93
C CYS A 59 -11.77 8.28 3.60
N VAL A 60 -10.96 7.25 3.36
CA VAL A 60 -11.04 5.95 4.07
C VAL A 60 -10.87 6.16 5.58
N ALA A 61 -9.82 6.85 6.00
CA ALA A 61 -9.50 7.07 7.41
C ALA A 61 -10.64 7.78 8.16
N ARG A 62 -11.12 8.89 7.61
CA ARG A 62 -12.21 9.68 8.17
C ARG A 62 -13.52 8.89 8.20
N THR A 63 -13.82 8.12 7.17
CA THR A 63 -15.06 7.32 7.13
C THR A 63 -15.03 6.19 8.17
N CYS A 64 -13.87 5.60 8.42
CA CYS A 64 -13.72 4.52 9.41
C CYS A 64 -13.72 5.03 10.86
N ALA A 65 -12.99 6.11 11.15
CA ALA A 65 -12.74 6.54 12.53
C ALA A 65 -13.36 7.89 12.91
N GLY A 66 -13.95 8.62 11.95
CA GLY A 66 -14.47 9.98 12.11
C GLY A 66 -13.43 11.07 11.84
N SER A 67 -12.14 10.79 12.03
CA SER A 67 -11.02 11.68 11.70
C SER A 67 -9.78 10.87 11.31
N GLU A 68 -8.84 11.51 10.60
CA GLU A 68 -7.56 10.89 10.25
C GLU A 68 -6.68 10.64 11.47
N ASP A 69 -6.68 11.55 12.44
CA ASP A 69 -5.88 11.41 13.68
C ASP A 69 -6.32 10.18 14.49
N ARG A 70 -7.63 10.02 14.69
CA ARG A 70 -8.18 8.85 15.39
C ARG A 70 -7.91 7.56 14.62
N PHE A 71 -7.92 7.62 13.29
CA PHE A 71 -7.54 6.48 12.47
C PHE A 71 -6.05 6.15 12.62
N ALA A 72 -5.16 7.14 12.71
CA ALA A 72 -3.73 6.93 12.95
C ALA A 72 -3.46 6.32 14.34
N GLU A 73 -4.24 6.68 15.36
CA GLU A 73 -4.23 6.01 16.66
C GLU A 73 -4.62 4.52 16.53
N TRP A 74 -5.68 4.22 15.77
CA TRP A 74 -6.09 2.84 15.50
C TRP A 74 -5.00 2.07 14.74
N MET A 75 -4.35 2.70 13.77
CA MET A 75 -3.21 2.12 13.05
C MET A 75 -2.06 1.79 13.98
N THR A 76 -1.66 2.73 14.85
CA THR A 76 -0.55 2.50 15.81
C THR A 76 -0.91 1.41 16.82
N LYS A 77 -2.13 1.44 17.36
CA LYS A 77 -2.63 0.40 18.26
C LYS A 77 -2.63 -0.97 17.57
N ARG A 78 -3.11 -1.04 16.33
CA ARG A 78 -3.16 -2.30 15.57
C ARG A 78 -1.77 -2.81 15.22
N ALA A 79 -0.85 -1.91 14.85
CA ALA A 79 0.55 -2.26 14.62
C ALA A 79 1.19 -2.88 15.86
N PHE A 80 0.97 -2.30 17.05
CA PHE A 80 1.45 -2.87 18.30
C PHE A 80 0.89 -4.28 18.55
N GLN A 81 -0.41 -4.49 18.32
CA GLN A 81 -1.03 -5.82 18.43
C GLN A 81 -0.46 -6.85 17.44
N LEU A 82 0.01 -6.42 16.27
CA LEU A 82 0.72 -7.27 15.31
C LEU A 82 2.18 -7.54 15.69
N GLY A 83 2.63 -7.00 16.84
CA GLY A 83 4.01 -7.12 17.32
C GLY A 83 4.98 -6.11 16.70
N MET A 84 4.48 -5.07 16.03
CA MET A 84 5.28 -4.00 15.42
C MET A 84 5.74 -2.99 16.49
N LYS A 85 6.62 -3.43 17.39
CA LYS A 85 7.03 -2.66 18.58
C LYS A 85 7.88 -1.42 18.27
N ASN A 86 8.38 -1.29 17.05
CA ASN A 86 9.23 -0.18 16.60
C ASN A 86 8.54 0.57 15.44
N SER A 87 7.25 0.88 15.61
CA SER A 87 6.45 1.55 14.60
C SER A 87 5.45 2.51 15.23
N GLN A 88 5.31 3.68 14.61
CA GLN A 88 4.32 4.70 14.96
C GLN A 88 3.77 5.32 13.69
N PHE A 89 2.44 5.40 13.59
CA PHE A 89 1.74 5.96 12.45
C PHE A 89 0.99 7.24 12.86
N ARG A 90 1.04 8.25 11.98
CA ARG A 90 0.46 9.58 12.22
C ARG A 90 -0.58 9.98 11.20
N ASN A 91 -0.62 9.30 10.05
CA ASN A 91 -1.63 9.50 9.02
C ASN A 91 -1.87 8.22 8.23
N ALA A 92 -2.90 8.23 7.38
CA ALA A 92 -3.32 7.03 6.66
C ALA A 92 -2.53 6.78 5.36
N SER A 93 -1.86 7.81 4.83
CA SER A 93 -1.22 7.82 3.52
C SER A 93 0.28 7.49 3.56
N GLY A 94 0.95 7.74 4.69
CA GLY A 94 2.41 7.67 4.82
C GLY A 94 3.12 8.97 4.44
N LEU A 95 2.38 10.08 4.27
CA LEU A 95 2.98 11.40 4.11
C LEU A 95 3.86 11.75 5.32
N PRO A 96 4.91 12.57 5.14
CA PRO A 96 5.78 12.97 6.25
C PRO A 96 4.98 13.57 7.41
N ALA A 97 5.24 13.08 8.61
CA ALA A 97 4.64 13.58 9.84
C ALA A 97 5.61 13.32 11.00
N GLU A 98 5.66 14.24 11.95
CA GLU A 98 6.59 14.17 13.07
C GLU A 98 6.35 12.91 13.92
N GLY A 99 7.43 12.19 14.23
CA GLY A 99 7.36 10.94 14.98
C GLY A 99 6.70 9.77 14.24
N GLN A 100 6.47 9.86 12.93
CA GLN A 100 6.06 8.71 12.12
C GLN A 100 7.28 7.88 11.71
N TYR A 101 7.30 6.58 12.04
CA TYR A 101 8.41 5.68 11.68
C TYR A 101 7.97 4.21 11.67
N SER A 102 8.78 3.36 11.05
CA SER A 102 8.68 1.90 11.15
C SER A 102 10.04 1.26 10.83
N THR A 103 10.10 -0.07 10.86
CA THR A 103 11.29 -0.85 10.49
C THR A 103 10.94 -1.91 9.45
N ALA A 104 11.95 -2.43 8.74
CA ALA A 104 11.72 -3.50 7.77
C ALA A 104 11.08 -4.75 8.41
N ARG A 105 11.51 -5.08 9.65
CA ARG A 105 10.97 -6.21 10.43
C ARG A 105 9.51 -5.99 10.81
N ASP A 106 9.12 -4.78 11.17
CA ASP A 106 7.74 -4.49 11.52
C ASP A 106 6.84 -4.46 10.28
N MET A 107 7.32 -3.87 9.19
CA MET A 107 6.58 -3.86 7.94
C MET A 107 6.42 -5.26 7.34
N SER A 108 7.31 -6.22 7.61
CA SER A 108 7.11 -7.61 7.22
C SER A 108 5.94 -8.27 7.97
N ARG A 109 5.70 -7.90 9.24
CA ARG A 109 4.55 -8.36 10.02
C ARG A 109 3.25 -7.79 9.46
N ALA A 110 3.21 -6.49 9.18
CA ALA A 110 2.07 -5.84 8.51
C ALA A 110 1.79 -6.47 7.14
N ALA A 111 2.83 -6.69 6.34
CA ALA A 111 2.73 -7.31 5.03
C ALA A 111 2.14 -8.72 5.11
N ARG A 112 2.61 -9.54 6.05
CA ARG A 112 2.09 -10.89 6.28
C ARG A 112 0.62 -10.86 6.70
N ALA A 113 0.26 -10.00 7.66
CA ALA A 113 -1.13 -9.85 8.10
C ALA A 113 -2.05 -9.41 6.95
N ALA A 114 -1.62 -8.44 6.13
CA ALA A 114 -2.35 -8.00 4.95
C ALA A 114 -2.57 -9.13 3.93
N LEU A 115 -1.56 -9.99 3.70
CA LEU A 115 -1.69 -11.11 2.77
C LEU A 115 -2.59 -12.24 3.27
N TYR A 116 -2.81 -12.37 4.58
CA TYR A 116 -3.81 -13.30 5.12
C TYR A 116 -5.25 -12.82 4.88
N ASN A 117 -5.47 -11.51 4.77
CA ASN A 117 -6.78 -10.98 4.40
C ASN A 117 -6.99 -11.15 2.87
N PRO A 118 -7.97 -11.98 2.42
CA PRO A 118 -8.16 -12.25 1.00
C PRO A 118 -8.58 -11.01 0.21
N THR A 119 -9.27 -10.06 0.84
CA THR A 119 -9.64 -8.79 0.18
C THR A 119 -8.40 -7.96 -0.10
N ILE A 120 -7.55 -7.73 0.91
CA ILE A 120 -6.32 -6.94 0.72
C ILE A 120 -5.40 -7.64 -0.28
N ARG A 121 -5.19 -8.95 -0.13
CA ARG A 121 -4.40 -9.77 -1.06
C ARG A 121 -4.90 -9.63 -2.51
N GLY A 122 -6.21 -9.73 -2.72
CA GLY A 122 -6.83 -9.60 -4.04
C GLY A 122 -6.66 -8.22 -4.66
N ILE A 123 -6.59 -7.16 -3.85
CA ILE A 123 -6.37 -5.79 -4.34
C ILE A 123 -4.90 -5.54 -4.67
N VAL A 124 -4.00 -5.84 -3.73
CA VAL A 124 -2.57 -5.50 -3.90
C VAL A 124 -1.86 -6.33 -4.96
N GLY A 125 -2.46 -7.43 -5.41
CA GLY A 125 -1.98 -8.25 -6.53
C GLY A 125 -2.38 -7.73 -7.91
N GLN A 126 -3.18 -6.66 -8.01
CA GLN A 126 -3.64 -6.12 -9.29
C GLN A 126 -2.59 -5.18 -9.90
N GLY A 127 -2.27 -5.38 -11.18
CA GLY A 127 -1.39 -4.50 -11.95
C GLY A 127 -2.09 -3.22 -12.44
N GLU A 128 -3.41 -3.24 -12.54
CA GLU A 128 -4.26 -2.15 -13.00
C GLU A 128 -5.67 -2.28 -12.41
N LEU A 129 -6.41 -1.17 -12.40
CA LEU A 129 -7.79 -1.10 -11.96
C LEU A 129 -8.55 -0.11 -12.85
N THR A 130 -9.80 -0.42 -13.19
CA THR A 130 -10.73 0.57 -13.75
C THR A 130 -11.83 0.83 -12.74
N VAL A 131 -12.02 2.09 -12.38
CA VAL A 131 -13.06 2.55 -11.46
C VAL A 131 -14.11 3.34 -12.23
N THR A 132 -15.37 3.07 -11.97
CA THR A 132 -16.48 3.93 -12.42
C THR A 132 -16.69 5.04 -11.40
N ARG A 133 -16.60 6.29 -11.83
CA ARG A 133 -16.90 7.47 -11.01
C ARG A 133 -18.42 7.64 -10.82
N PRO A 134 -18.88 8.41 -9.82
CA PRO A 134 -20.30 8.67 -9.60
C PRO A 134 -21.02 9.30 -10.81
N ASP A 135 -20.28 10.05 -11.63
CA ASP A 135 -20.79 10.63 -12.88
C ASP A 135 -20.76 9.67 -14.09
N GLY A 136 -20.48 8.38 -13.85
CA GLY A 136 -20.43 7.32 -14.87
C GLY A 136 -19.11 7.24 -15.64
N ARG A 137 -18.19 8.21 -15.52
CA ARG A 137 -16.92 8.17 -16.26
C ARG A 137 -16.00 7.08 -15.72
N LEU A 138 -15.31 6.40 -16.63
CA LEU A 138 -14.31 5.40 -16.27
C LEU A 138 -12.96 6.06 -16.01
N LYS A 139 -12.32 5.69 -14.91
CA LYS A 139 -10.95 6.07 -14.55
C LYS A 139 -10.08 4.82 -14.49
N LYS A 140 -9.10 4.75 -15.39
CA LYS A 140 -8.05 3.72 -15.35
C LYS A 140 -6.94 4.16 -14.40
N LEU A 141 -6.50 3.23 -13.57
CA LEU A 141 -5.44 3.36 -12.58
C LEU A 141 -4.42 2.25 -12.78
N GLN A 142 -3.16 2.56 -12.48
CA GLN A 142 -2.07 1.58 -12.61
C GLN A 142 -1.38 1.38 -11.27
N SER A 143 -1.03 0.12 -11.01
CA SER A 143 -0.29 -0.23 -9.81
C SER A 143 1.03 0.52 -9.78
N THR A 144 1.29 1.21 -8.68
CA THR A 144 2.59 1.82 -8.43
C THR A 144 3.70 0.77 -8.30
N ASN A 145 3.37 -0.51 -8.07
CA ASN A 145 4.32 -1.62 -8.03
C ASN A 145 4.66 -2.09 -9.46
N TYR A 146 5.85 -1.74 -9.94
CA TYR A 146 6.25 -2.02 -11.31
C TYR A 146 6.50 -3.51 -11.56
N LEU A 147 6.71 -4.32 -10.53
CA LEU A 147 6.85 -5.77 -10.68
C LEU A 147 5.55 -6.42 -11.17
N LEU A 148 4.38 -5.83 -10.90
CA LEU A 148 3.07 -6.32 -11.36
C LEU A 148 2.70 -5.89 -12.77
N ARG A 149 3.25 -4.78 -13.25
CA ARG A 149 2.84 -4.18 -14.53
C ARG A 149 3.44 -4.96 -15.69
N ARG A 150 2.61 -5.62 -16.49
CA ARG A 150 3.05 -6.37 -17.69
C ARG A 150 3.84 -5.50 -18.69
N SER A 151 3.54 -4.20 -18.74
CA SER A 151 4.25 -3.22 -19.57
C SER A 151 5.56 -2.72 -18.98
N SER A 152 5.91 -3.08 -17.75
CA SER A 152 7.15 -2.66 -17.11
C SER A 152 8.32 -3.58 -17.51
N SER A 153 9.49 -2.99 -17.77
CA SER A 153 10.75 -3.74 -17.92
C SER A 153 11.17 -4.51 -16.64
N PHE A 154 10.55 -4.21 -15.50
CA PHE A 154 10.77 -4.90 -14.24
C PHE A 154 9.72 -5.97 -13.93
N HIS A 155 8.77 -6.21 -14.85
CA HIS A 155 7.71 -7.19 -14.62
C HIS A 155 8.29 -8.53 -14.16
N LEU A 156 7.71 -9.06 -13.09
CA LEU A 156 8.04 -10.37 -12.54
C LEU A 156 6.76 -11.22 -12.53
N PRO A 157 6.62 -12.23 -13.41
CA PRO A 157 5.38 -13.00 -13.55
C PRO A 157 4.90 -13.69 -12.27
N ILE A 158 5.82 -14.06 -11.38
CA ILE A 158 5.53 -14.69 -10.08
C ILE A 158 5.21 -13.69 -8.97
N CYS A 159 5.24 -12.38 -9.25
CA CYS A 159 4.94 -11.34 -8.28
C CYS A 159 3.47 -11.40 -7.86
N THR A 160 3.24 -11.43 -6.56
CA THR A 160 1.91 -11.41 -5.93
C THR A 160 1.56 -10.04 -5.36
N GLY A 161 2.38 -9.03 -5.65
CA GLY A 161 2.04 -7.63 -5.44
C GLY A 161 2.62 -7.01 -4.19
N MET A 162 1.78 -6.31 -3.42
CA MET A 162 2.09 -5.41 -2.29
C MET A 162 2.27 -3.94 -2.72
N LYS A 163 3.04 -3.13 -2.00
CA LYS A 163 2.88 -1.68 -2.01
C LYS A 163 4.20 -0.91 -1.99
N THR A 164 4.21 0.19 -2.71
CA THR A 164 5.26 1.21 -2.74
C THR A 164 5.09 2.27 -1.67
N GLY A 165 6.17 2.97 -1.34
CA GLY A 165 6.13 4.24 -0.61
C GLY A 165 7.24 5.15 -1.10
N PHE A 166 7.02 6.46 -1.07
CA PHE A 166 8.05 7.44 -1.34
C PHE A 166 7.76 8.73 -0.60
N THR A 167 8.77 9.25 0.09
CA THR A 167 8.81 10.64 0.55
C THR A 167 10.26 11.12 0.47
N ASN A 168 10.49 12.45 0.45
CA ASN A 168 11.84 13.00 0.46
C ASN A 168 12.63 12.54 1.70
N ALA A 169 11.99 12.45 2.86
CA ALA A 169 12.61 12.02 4.11
C ALA A 169 12.86 10.50 4.19
N ALA A 170 11.97 9.68 3.62
CA ALA A 170 12.06 8.22 3.73
C ALA A 170 12.79 7.55 2.55
N GLY A 171 13.10 8.29 1.49
CA GLY A 171 13.52 7.71 0.22
C GLY A 171 12.43 6.82 -0.39
N LYS A 172 12.82 5.93 -1.31
CA LYS A 172 11.87 4.97 -1.92
C LYS A 172 11.82 3.69 -1.09
N CYS A 173 10.60 3.30 -0.75
CA CYS A 173 10.28 2.09 -0.02
C CYS A 173 9.46 1.15 -0.91
N LEU A 174 9.66 -0.14 -0.74
CA LEU A 174 8.91 -1.18 -1.44
C LEU A 174 8.70 -2.37 -0.52
N ILE A 175 7.45 -2.76 -0.41
CA ILE A 175 7.04 -4.10 0.01
C ILE A 175 6.64 -4.81 -1.27
N SER A 176 7.26 -5.94 -1.55
CA SER A 176 6.91 -6.81 -2.67
C SER A 176 6.73 -8.24 -2.19
N SER A 177 5.92 -9.03 -2.88
CA SER A 177 5.80 -10.46 -2.62
C SER A 177 5.82 -11.26 -3.91
N ALA A 178 6.25 -12.51 -3.82
CA ALA A 178 6.15 -13.48 -4.91
C ALA A 178 5.92 -14.88 -4.36
N THR A 179 5.28 -15.72 -5.17
CA THR A 179 5.03 -17.13 -4.85
C THR A 179 5.52 -18.01 -5.99
N TYR A 180 6.32 -19.03 -5.66
CA TYR A 180 6.80 -20.02 -6.61
C TYR A 180 6.80 -21.40 -5.97
N ARG A 181 6.19 -22.38 -6.65
CA ARG A 181 6.09 -23.79 -6.19
C ARG A 181 5.60 -23.93 -4.74
N GLY A 182 4.56 -23.17 -4.37
CA GLY A 182 3.96 -23.22 -3.03
C GLY A 182 4.72 -22.44 -1.95
N ARG A 183 5.92 -21.93 -2.22
CA ARG A 183 6.67 -21.06 -1.31
C ARG A 183 6.39 -19.59 -1.61
N SER A 184 6.03 -18.84 -0.58
CA SER A 184 5.79 -17.39 -0.67
C SER A 184 6.88 -16.61 0.06
N VAL A 185 7.35 -15.52 -0.55
CA VAL A 185 8.38 -14.63 0.02
C VAL A 185 7.85 -13.20 0.03
N ILE A 186 8.16 -12.47 1.09
CA ILE A 186 7.95 -11.02 1.21
C ILE A 186 9.33 -10.36 1.28
N CYS A 187 9.59 -9.40 0.41
CA CYS A 187 10.78 -8.58 0.41
C CYS A 187 10.43 -7.15 0.84
N ILE A 188 11.18 -6.62 1.81
CA ILE A 188 11.02 -5.27 2.35
C ILE A 188 12.29 -4.47 2.07
N MET A 189 12.13 -3.37 1.33
CA MET A 189 13.19 -2.40 1.06
C MET A 189 12.77 -1.03 1.56
N LEU A 190 13.62 -0.37 2.34
CA LEU A 190 13.39 0.97 2.88
C LEU A 190 14.57 1.87 2.50
N GLY A 191 14.33 3.16 2.26
CA GLY A 191 15.42 4.13 2.04
C GLY A 191 16.23 3.94 0.75
N SER A 192 15.71 3.24 -0.25
CA SER A 192 16.44 3.00 -1.50
C SER A 192 16.39 4.21 -2.43
N SER A 193 17.39 4.34 -3.31
CA SER A 193 17.29 5.23 -4.47
C SER A 193 16.24 4.70 -5.47
N SER A 194 15.63 5.62 -6.23
CA SER A 194 14.48 5.28 -7.07
C SER A 194 14.78 4.34 -8.22
N LYS A 195 16.02 4.37 -8.74
CA LYS A 195 16.50 3.66 -9.93
C LYS A 195 16.71 2.16 -9.70
N VAL A 196 17.18 1.76 -8.52
CA VAL A 196 17.62 0.36 -8.28
C VAL A 196 16.57 -0.51 -7.61
N ILE A 197 15.61 0.09 -6.89
CA ILE A 197 14.69 -0.65 -6.00
C ILE A 197 13.96 -1.80 -6.70
N TRP A 198 13.57 -1.62 -7.98
CA TRP A 198 12.82 -2.63 -8.72
C TRP A 198 13.70 -3.81 -9.11
N LYS A 199 14.91 -3.53 -9.59
CA LYS A 199 15.89 -4.55 -9.96
C LYS A 199 16.32 -5.35 -8.73
N GLU A 200 16.66 -4.67 -7.64
CA GLU A 200 17.09 -5.31 -6.38
C GLU A 200 15.98 -6.14 -5.77
N SER A 201 14.76 -5.60 -5.69
CA SER A 201 13.60 -6.35 -5.19
C SER A 201 13.33 -7.60 -6.02
N ARG A 202 13.43 -7.52 -7.35
CA ARG A 202 13.27 -8.67 -8.24
C ARG A 202 14.36 -9.72 -7.99
N ASN A 203 15.62 -9.29 -7.84
CA ASN A 203 16.75 -10.17 -7.57
C ASN A 203 16.61 -10.89 -6.22
N LEU A 204 16.25 -10.15 -5.16
CA LEU A 204 16.03 -10.71 -3.82
C LEU A 204 14.88 -11.73 -3.80
N LEU A 205 13.78 -11.45 -4.49
CA LEU A 205 12.67 -12.39 -4.63
C LEU A 205 13.10 -13.66 -5.37
N ASN A 206 13.78 -13.52 -6.51
CA ASN A 206 14.26 -14.65 -7.31
C ASN A 206 15.25 -15.51 -6.51
N TRP A 207 16.22 -14.89 -5.84
CA TRP A 207 17.18 -15.61 -5.00
C TRP A 207 16.47 -16.36 -3.86
N SER A 208 15.58 -15.68 -3.13
CA SER A 208 14.87 -16.28 -1.98
C SER A 208 13.97 -17.45 -2.38
N LEU A 209 13.50 -17.47 -3.63
CA LEU A 209 12.69 -18.53 -4.22
C LEU A 209 13.51 -19.59 -4.97
N GLY A 210 14.85 -19.49 -4.95
CA GLY A 210 15.76 -20.46 -5.58
C GLY A 210 15.82 -20.41 -7.10
N LEU A 211 15.43 -19.28 -7.70
CA LEU A 211 15.45 -19.07 -9.15
C LEU A 211 16.78 -18.54 -9.68
N THR A 212 17.63 -18.02 -8.79
CA THR A 212 18.96 -17.49 -9.13
C THR A 212 19.96 -17.77 -8.00
N PRO A 213 21.27 -17.88 -8.29
CA PRO A 213 22.32 -17.93 -7.27
C PRO A 213 22.35 -16.67 -6.39
N PRO A 214 22.98 -16.71 -5.20
CA PRO A 214 23.06 -15.58 -4.27
C PRO A 214 23.63 -14.32 -4.91
N PRO A 215 23.08 -13.12 -4.61
CA PRO A 215 23.70 -11.89 -5.02
C PRO A 215 25.12 -11.82 -4.45
N LYS A 216 26.10 -11.50 -5.29
CA LYS A 216 27.48 -11.27 -4.84
C LYS A 216 27.46 -10.10 -3.85
N SER A 217 27.96 -10.30 -2.63
CA SER A 217 28.09 -9.23 -1.65
C SER A 217 28.99 -8.13 -2.22
N SER A 218 28.46 -6.91 -2.37
CA SER A 218 29.29 -5.72 -2.52
C SER A 218 29.89 -5.42 -1.15
N GLY A 219 31.18 -5.70 -1.01
CA GLY A 219 31.99 -5.30 0.14
C GLY A 219 32.15 -3.79 0.23
#